data_AF-A0A4R4Q3B8-F1
#
_entry.id   AF-A0A4R4Q3B8-F1
#
_cell.length_a   1.000
_cell.length_b   1.000
_cell.length_c   1.000
_cell.angle_alpha   90.00
_cell.angle_beta   90.00
_cell.angle_gamma   90.00
#
_symmetry.space_group_name_H-M   'P 1'
#
loop_
_entity.id
_entity.type
_entity.pdbx_description
1 polymer ?
#
loop_
_entity_poly.entity_id
_entity_poly.type
_entity_poly.pdbx_seq_one_letter_code
_entity_poly.pdbx_strand_id
1 'polypeptide(L)'
;MDSSFGELLRRFRGAAQLTQAGLAERSGVGFETIRSLESGRRKSPREDTLQSLADALGLTGAERAGFVAAAGPNREAVPHELPADVQDFTGRVDEVRRLVGLLAAPGTIVISGPAGSGKTALAVHAARRVTFPAGEIFVNHPCTAASIRIPEGGLVVLDNVESPEQVPRATKGTVVVTSRQPLPQVTANCVELGGLPAPDAVRLLHRIAGPDRWQQDLASTLAVVELCGGMPTALRRAAVRMVGRPSWSPADLHGWLLAGRAASTT
;
A
#
# COMPACT_ATOMS: atom_id res chain seq x y z
N MET A 1 1.71 33.77 -21.16
CA MET A 1 2.88 32.92 -21.43
C MET A 1 3.35 32.42 -20.07
N ASP A 2 3.01 31.19 -19.74
CA ASP A 2 3.36 30.60 -18.45
C ASP A 2 4.83 30.19 -18.49
N SER A 3 5.70 31.06 -17.99
CA SER A 3 7.13 30.76 -17.85
C SER A 3 7.33 29.57 -16.91
N SER A 4 8.16 28.62 -17.30
CA SER A 4 8.43 27.43 -16.48
C SER A 4 9.18 27.80 -15.20
N PHE A 5 9.05 26.98 -14.15
CA PHE A 5 9.76 27.19 -12.87
C PHE A 5 11.27 27.39 -13.06
N GLY A 6 11.90 26.58 -13.92
CA GLY A 6 13.34 26.66 -14.19
C GLY A 6 13.76 27.98 -14.84
N GLU A 7 12.93 28.55 -15.72
CA GLU A 7 13.19 29.86 -16.33
C GLU A 7 13.06 30.99 -15.31
N LEU A 8 12.06 30.91 -14.43
CA LEU A 8 11.88 31.88 -13.35
C LEU A 8 13.04 31.83 -12.34
N LEU A 9 13.47 30.63 -11.96
CA LEU A 9 14.62 30.42 -11.11
C LEU A 9 15.89 31.04 -11.71
N ARG A 10 16.16 30.76 -13.00
CA ARG A 10 17.31 31.34 -13.71
C ARG A 10 17.24 32.86 -13.79
N ARG A 11 16.04 33.42 -14.01
CA ARG A 11 15.82 34.87 -14.09
C ARG A 11 16.07 35.56 -12.76
N PHE A 12 15.49 35.07 -11.66
CA PHE A 12 15.69 35.65 -10.34
C PHE A 12 17.13 35.47 -9.86
N ARG A 13 17.75 34.32 -10.15
CA ARG A 13 19.18 34.11 -9.86
C ARG A 13 20.05 35.13 -10.59
N GLY A 14 19.76 35.40 -11.87
CA GLY A 14 20.46 36.42 -12.66
C GLY A 14 20.28 37.83 -12.10
N ALA A 15 19.07 38.20 -11.69
CA ALA A 15 18.79 39.48 -11.05
C ALA A 15 19.52 39.66 -9.71
N ALA A 16 19.67 38.57 -8.94
CA ALA A 16 20.45 38.53 -7.71
C ALA A 16 21.97 38.43 -7.94
N GLN A 17 22.43 38.40 -9.20
CA GLN A 17 23.84 38.25 -9.60
C GLN A 17 24.53 36.99 -9.04
N LEU A 18 23.75 35.94 -8.78
CA LEU A 18 24.27 34.68 -8.25
C LEU A 18 24.65 33.72 -9.40
N THR A 19 25.75 33.00 -9.25
CA THR A 19 26.02 31.81 -10.07
C THR A 19 25.18 30.62 -9.58
N GLN A 20 25.07 29.53 -10.35
CA GLN A 20 24.39 28.32 -9.85
C GLN A 20 25.06 27.81 -8.56
N ALA A 21 26.39 27.88 -8.47
CA ALA A 21 27.14 27.55 -7.27
C ALA A 21 26.90 28.53 -6.12
N GLY A 22 26.85 29.84 -6.40
CA GLY A 22 26.56 30.86 -5.39
C GLY A 22 25.13 30.76 -4.83
N LEU A 23 24.16 30.37 -5.65
CA LEU A 23 22.81 30.07 -5.17
C LEU A 23 22.80 28.78 -4.34
N ALA A 24 23.56 27.75 -4.73
CA ALA A 24 23.68 26.50 -3.98
C ALA A 24 24.19 26.72 -2.56
N GLU A 25 25.30 27.46 -2.46
CA GLU A 25 25.93 27.82 -1.19
C GLU A 25 24.98 28.64 -0.32
N ARG A 26 24.34 29.67 -0.89
CA ARG A 26 23.47 30.57 -0.14
C ARG A 26 22.15 29.95 0.30
N SER A 27 21.62 28.99 -0.46
CA SER A 27 20.37 28.28 -0.14
C SER A 27 20.57 26.99 0.64
N GLY A 28 21.81 26.49 0.76
CA GLY A 28 22.09 25.15 1.29
C GLY A 28 21.59 24.00 0.40
N VAL A 29 21.14 24.29 -0.82
CA VAL A 29 20.65 23.32 -1.80
C VAL A 29 21.80 22.85 -2.68
N GLY A 30 21.92 21.54 -2.92
CA GLY A 30 23.01 20.99 -3.74
C GLY A 30 23.06 21.57 -5.16
N PHE A 31 24.28 21.78 -5.67
CA PHE A 31 24.54 22.32 -7.02
C PHE A 31 23.81 21.56 -8.13
N GLU A 32 23.84 20.21 -8.09
CA GLU A 32 23.14 19.37 -9.06
C GLU A 32 21.62 19.54 -9.00
N THR A 33 21.06 19.81 -7.83
CA THR A 33 19.63 20.09 -7.66
C THR A 33 19.26 21.39 -8.37
N ILE A 34 20.02 22.48 -8.17
CA ILE A 34 19.80 23.75 -8.85
C ILE A 34 19.96 23.61 -10.36
N ARG A 35 21.00 22.91 -10.82
CA ARG A 35 21.21 22.63 -12.25
C ARG A 35 20.05 21.84 -12.85
N SER A 36 19.51 20.87 -12.13
CA SER A 36 18.37 20.05 -12.57
C SER A 36 17.07 20.84 -12.64
N LEU A 37 16.83 21.73 -11.67
CA LEU A 37 15.67 22.62 -11.64
C LEU A 37 15.72 23.67 -12.76
N GLU A 38 16.87 24.33 -12.99
CA GLU A 38 17.02 25.33 -14.06
C GLU A 38 16.95 24.73 -15.46
N SER A 39 17.38 23.47 -15.63
CA SER A 39 17.26 22.75 -16.91
C SER A 39 15.87 22.16 -17.15
N GLY A 40 14.95 22.28 -16.19
CA GLY A 40 13.61 21.70 -16.28
C GLY A 40 13.56 20.18 -16.20
N ARG A 41 14.68 19.50 -15.90
CA ARG A 41 14.72 18.06 -15.63
C ARG A 41 13.94 17.70 -14.37
N ARG A 42 13.97 18.59 -13.38
CA ARG A 42 13.05 18.57 -12.24
C ARG A 42 12.12 19.76 -12.32
N LYS A 43 10.81 19.51 -12.18
CA LYS A 43 9.79 20.55 -12.39
C LYS A 43 9.25 21.14 -11.09
N SER A 44 9.38 20.44 -9.97
CA SER A 44 8.80 20.87 -8.71
C SER A 44 9.67 20.42 -7.52
N PRO A 45 10.39 21.33 -6.83
CA PRO A 45 11.15 21.02 -5.63
C PRO A 45 10.26 20.84 -4.40
N ARG A 46 10.80 20.20 -3.35
CA ARG A 46 10.15 20.11 -2.03
C ARG A 46 9.90 21.50 -1.45
N GLU A 47 8.89 21.62 -0.59
CA GLU A 47 8.48 22.89 0.04
C GLU A 47 9.64 23.57 0.79
N ASP A 48 10.40 22.83 1.60
CA ASP A 48 11.58 23.37 2.30
C ASP A 48 12.65 23.88 1.33
N THR A 49 12.90 23.15 0.25
CA THR A 49 13.86 23.55 -0.80
C THR A 49 13.38 24.81 -1.53
N LEU A 50 12.08 24.90 -1.82
CA LEU A 50 11.47 26.06 -2.45
C LEU A 50 11.57 27.30 -1.56
N GLN A 51 11.34 27.11 -0.27
CA GLN A 51 11.47 28.13 0.77
C GLN A 51 12.93 28.63 0.86
N SER A 52 13.90 27.73 1.00
CA SER A 52 15.32 28.08 1.05
C SER A 52 15.81 28.78 -0.22
N LEU A 53 15.31 28.40 -1.40
CA LEU A 53 15.61 29.11 -2.65
C LEU A 53 15.00 30.51 -2.67
N ALA A 54 13.73 30.67 -2.25
CA ALA A 54 13.09 31.98 -2.18
C ALA A 54 13.79 32.92 -1.21
N ASP A 55 14.23 32.41 -0.05
CA ASP A 55 15.00 33.16 0.95
C ASP A 55 16.38 33.55 0.42
N ALA A 56 17.11 32.61 -0.21
CA ALA A 56 18.42 32.89 -0.80
C ALA A 56 18.38 33.88 -1.97
N LEU A 57 17.28 33.90 -2.72
CA LEU A 57 17.02 34.85 -3.81
C LEU A 57 16.49 36.20 -3.29
N GLY A 58 16.13 36.30 -2.00
CA GLY A 58 15.58 37.52 -1.40
C GLY A 58 14.16 37.85 -1.86
N LEU A 59 13.38 36.85 -2.28
CA LEU A 59 12.02 37.06 -2.81
C LEU A 59 11.02 37.38 -1.69
N THR A 60 10.24 38.44 -1.89
CA THR A 60 9.20 38.87 -0.95
C THR A 60 7.85 39.10 -1.65
N GLY A 61 6.78 39.20 -0.87
CA GLY A 61 5.45 39.57 -1.36
C GLY A 61 4.97 38.82 -2.60
N ALA A 62 4.59 39.57 -3.63
CA ALA A 62 4.05 39.03 -4.89
C ALA A 62 5.08 38.19 -5.68
N GLU A 63 6.37 38.51 -5.60
CA GLU A 63 7.42 37.78 -6.32
C GLU A 63 7.61 36.37 -5.74
N ARG A 64 7.60 36.28 -4.41
CA ARG A 64 7.61 34.99 -3.71
C ARG A 64 6.37 34.17 -4.05
N ALA A 65 5.18 34.78 -4.01
CA ALA A 65 3.94 34.09 -4.34
C ALA A 65 3.94 33.56 -5.79
N GLY A 66 4.42 34.36 -6.75
CA GLY A 66 4.57 33.95 -8.14
C GLY A 66 5.62 32.84 -8.33
N PHE A 67 6.75 32.90 -7.63
CA PHE A 67 7.78 31.87 -7.66
C PHE A 67 7.30 30.53 -7.11
N VAL A 68 6.56 30.56 -5.99
CA VAL A 68 5.94 29.35 -5.40
C VAL A 68 4.85 28.79 -6.30
N ALA A 69 3.99 29.63 -6.86
CA ALA A 69 2.94 29.19 -7.77
C ALA A 69 3.51 28.51 -9.03
N ALA A 70 4.62 29.02 -9.56
CA ALA A 70 5.27 28.46 -10.75
C ALA A 70 5.95 27.11 -10.51
N ALA A 71 6.39 26.82 -9.29
CA ALA A 71 6.92 25.51 -8.92
C ALA A 71 5.86 24.41 -8.99
N GLY A 72 4.58 24.78 -8.91
CA GLY A 72 3.45 23.86 -8.81
C GLY A 72 3.48 23.06 -7.50
N PRO A 73 2.42 22.28 -7.20
CA PRO A 73 2.46 21.33 -6.10
C PRO A 73 3.59 20.33 -6.34
N ASN A 74 4.34 20.00 -5.28
CA ASN A 74 5.43 19.03 -5.32
C ASN A 74 4.95 17.70 -5.90
N ARG A 75 5.14 17.52 -7.21
CA ARG A 75 4.82 16.31 -7.96
C ARG A 75 5.96 15.28 -7.92
N GLU A 76 7.14 15.64 -7.39
CA GLU A 76 8.31 14.77 -7.29
C GLU A 76 8.40 14.07 -5.92
N ALA A 77 7.49 13.12 -5.77
CA ALA A 77 7.66 11.75 -5.27
C ALA A 77 6.25 11.27 -4.95
N VAL A 78 5.46 11.03 -5.99
CA VAL A 78 4.16 10.35 -5.83
C VAL A 78 4.44 9.06 -5.05
N PRO A 79 3.92 8.91 -3.82
CA PRO A 79 4.27 7.77 -2.99
C PRO A 79 3.84 6.47 -3.67
N HIS A 80 4.71 5.47 -3.64
CA HIS A 80 4.43 4.12 -4.13
C HIS A 80 4.83 3.12 -3.05
N GLU A 81 4.18 3.24 -1.88
CA GLU A 81 4.59 2.57 -0.64
C GLU A 81 3.78 1.30 -0.37
N LEU A 82 2.98 0.84 -1.34
CA LEU A 82 2.28 -0.43 -1.21
C LEU A 82 3.28 -1.58 -1.12
N PRO A 83 3.11 -2.50 -0.15
CA PRO A 83 3.88 -3.74 -0.08
C PRO A 83 3.86 -4.50 -1.41
N ALA A 84 4.87 -5.34 -1.62
CA ALA A 84 4.87 -6.28 -2.74
C ALA A 84 3.62 -7.17 -2.70
N ASP A 85 3.10 -7.50 -3.88
CA ASP A 85 1.99 -8.44 -3.99
C ASP A 85 2.44 -9.87 -3.62
N VAL A 86 1.49 -10.68 -3.18
CA VAL A 86 1.76 -12.06 -2.76
C VAL A 86 1.76 -12.97 -4.00
N GLN A 87 2.88 -13.68 -4.25
CA GLN A 87 3.10 -14.43 -5.50
C GLN A 87 2.13 -15.61 -5.75
N ASP A 88 1.63 -16.20 -4.67
CA ASP A 88 0.69 -17.31 -4.63
C ASP A 88 -0.71 -16.86 -4.18
N PHE A 89 -1.06 -15.58 -4.40
CA PHE A 89 -2.44 -15.13 -4.30
C PHE A 89 -3.33 -15.97 -5.23
N THR A 90 -4.40 -16.55 -4.69
CA THR A 90 -5.33 -17.41 -5.41
C THR A 90 -6.73 -17.32 -4.83
N GLY A 91 -7.73 -17.64 -5.64
CA GLY A 91 -9.14 -17.45 -5.30
C GLY A 91 -9.49 -15.97 -5.20
N ARG A 92 -10.60 -15.68 -4.53
CA ARG A 92 -11.07 -14.31 -4.24
C ARG A 92 -11.37 -13.45 -5.47
N VAL A 93 -11.73 -14.07 -6.61
CA VAL A 93 -11.93 -13.35 -7.88
C VAL A 93 -13.06 -12.33 -7.76
N ASP A 94 -14.14 -12.68 -7.06
CA ASP A 94 -15.29 -11.81 -6.89
C ASP A 94 -15.00 -10.67 -5.91
N GLU A 95 -14.27 -10.94 -4.83
CA GLU A 95 -13.85 -9.93 -3.86
C GLU A 95 -12.85 -8.95 -4.48
N VAL A 96 -11.91 -9.43 -5.31
CA VAL A 96 -11.01 -8.56 -6.08
C VAL A 96 -11.80 -7.69 -7.04
N ARG A 97 -12.73 -8.27 -7.82
CA ARG A 97 -13.55 -7.50 -8.77
C ARG A 97 -14.36 -6.43 -8.04
N ARG A 98 -14.98 -6.78 -6.92
CA ARG A 98 -15.75 -5.86 -6.08
C ARG A 98 -14.87 -4.74 -5.54
N LEU A 99 -13.71 -5.07 -4.97
CA LEU A 99 -12.82 -4.08 -4.38
C LEU A 99 -12.24 -3.13 -5.43
N VAL A 100 -11.84 -3.63 -6.61
CA VAL A 100 -11.41 -2.79 -7.75
C VAL A 100 -12.52 -1.83 -8.18
N GLY A 101 -13.77 -2.30 -8.27
CA GLY A 101 -14.91 -1.43 -8.58
C GLY A 101 -15.14 -0.33 -7.54
N LEU A 102 -14.97 -0.64 -6.26
CA LEU A 102 -15.08 0.34 -5.17
C LEU A 102 -13.93 1.34 -5.16
N LEU A 103 -12.72 0.93 -5.54
CA LEU A 103 -11.53 1.77 -5.61
C LEU A 103 -11.57 2.80 -6.75
N ALA A 104 -12.48 2.67 -7.71
CA ALA A 104 -12.62 3.59 -8.84
C ALA A 104 -13.17 4.98 -8.45
N ALA A 105 -13.71 5.13 -7.24
CA ALA A 105 -14.22 6.40 -6.73
C ALA A 105 -13.63 6.71 -5.35
N PRO A 106 -13.49 8.01 -4.99
CA PRO A 106 -13.11 8.41 -3.64
C PRO A 106 -14.08 7.87 -2.58
N GLY A 107 -13.56 7.54 -1.41
CA GLY A 107 -14.36 7.05 -0.29
C GLY A 107 -13.61 6.08 0.61
N THR A 108 -14.32 5.57 1.61
CA THR A 108 -13.78 4.61 2.59
C THR A 108 -14.32 3.21 2.31
N ILE A 109 -13.43 2.23 2.34
CA ILE A 109 -13.72 0.80 2.17
C ILE A 109 -13.13 0.06 3.35
N VAL A 110 -13.92 -0.82 3.99
CA VAL A 110 -13.49 -1.64 5.12
C VAL A 110 -13.44 -3.11 4.68
N ILE A 111 -12.29 -3.73 4.85
CA ILE A 111 -12.08 -5.16 4.67
C ILE A 111 -11.96 -5.79 6.07
N SER A 112 -12.96 -6.56 6.46
CA SER A 112 -13.02 -7.20 7.79
C SER A 112 -12.91 -8.73 7.66
N GLY A 113 -12.55 -9.40 8.76
CA GLY A 113 -12.46 -10.85 8.78
C GLY A 113 -11.43 -11.37 9.78
N PRO A 114 -11.44 -12.68 10.08
CA PRO A 114 -10.58 -13.29 11.10
C PRO A 114 -9.10 -13.16 10.73
N ALA A 115 -8.22 -13.37 11.72
CA ALA A 115 -6.78 -13.39 11.50
C ALA A 115 -6.40 -14.46 10.46
N GLY A 116 -5.50 -14.11 9.53
CA GLY A 116 -5.02 -15.05 8.52
C GLY A 116 -5.89 -15.23 7.27
N SER A 117 -7.06 -14.58 7.19
CA SER A 117 -7.97 -14.60 6.03
C SER A 117 -7.44 -13.92 4.76
N GLY A 118 -6.36 -13.12 4.87
CA GLY A 118 -5.73 -12.46 3.73
C GLY A 118 -6.23 -11.05 3.40
N LYS A 119 -6.83 -10.33 4.36
CA LYS A 119 -7.32 -8.94 4.17
C LYS A 119 -6.28 -7.98 3.57
N THR A 120 -5.08 -7.94 4.16
CA THR A 120 -3.97 -7.11 3.70
C THR A 120 -3.53 -7.50 2.29
N ALA A 121 -3.46 -8.81 2.01
CA ALA A 121 -3.13 -9.31 0.69
C ALA A 121 -4.21 -8.89 -0.34
N LEU A 122 -5.50 -9.01 -0.02
CA LEU A 122 -6.59 -8.55 -0.89
C LEU A 122 -6.51 -7.04 -1.15
N ALA A 123 -6.29 -6.24 -0.11
CA ALA A 123 -6.15 -4.79 -0.21
C ALA A 123 -5.04 -4.40 -1.20
N VAL A 124 -3.84 -4.93 -1.00
CA VAL A 124 -2.68 -4.66 -1.85
C VAL A 124 -2.90 -5.19 -3.27
N HIS A 125 -3.43 -6.40 -3.40
CA HIS A 125 -3.69 -7.03 -4.70
C HIS A 125 -4.68 -6.23 -5.54
N ALA A 126 -5.78 -5.76 -4.95
CA ALA A 126 -6.76 -4.94 -5.65
C ALA A 126 -6.22 -3.52 -5.93
N ALA A 127 -5.53 -2.90 -4.97
CA ALA A 127 -4.96 -1.57 -5.12
C ALA A 127 -3.99 -1.48 -6.30
N ARG A 128 -3.14 -2.50 -6.49
CA ARG A 128 -2.18 -2.57 -7.61
C ARG A 128 -2.82 -2.65 -9.00
N ARG A 129 -4.14 -2.87 -9.10
CA ARG A 129 -4.89 -2.91 -10.37
C ARG A 129 -5.53 -1.57 -10.74
N VAL A 130 -5.44 -0.58 -9.85
CA VAL A 130 -6.00 0.75 -10.02
C VAL A 130 -4.84 1.75 -9.98
N THR A 131 -4.90 2.78 -10.81
CA THR A 131 -3.89 3.84 -10.82
C THR A 131 -4.36 5.01 -9.97
N PHE A 132 -3.53 5.45 -9.03
CA PHE A 132 -3.81 6.62 -8.19
C PHE A 132 -2.86 7.76 -8.56
N PRO A 133 -3.35 8.84 -9.22
CA PRO A 133 -2.51 9.94 -9.68
C PRO A 133 -1.70 10.64 -8.57
N ALA A 134 -2.20 10.64 -7.33
CA ALA A 134 -1.51 11.21 -6.17
C ALA A 134 -0.77 10.16 -5.33
N GLY A 135 -0.72 8.90 -5.80
CA GLY A 135 0.09 7.84 -5.22
C GLY A 135 -0.65 7.00 -4.20
N GLU A 136 0.06 5.98 -3.71
CA GLU A 136 -0.42 5.01 -2.75
C GLU A 136 0.49 4.94 -1.53
N ILE A 137 -0.11 5.03 -0.34
CA ILE A 137 0.57 4.93 0.95
C ILE A 137 0.01 3.72 1.71
N PHE A 138 0.90 2.95 2.35
CA PHE A 138 0.51 1.87 3.25
C PHE A 138 0.95 2.21 4.68
N VAL A 139 -0.01 2.28 5.59
CA VAL A 139 0.21 2.53 7.02
C VAL A 139 -0.14 1.28 7.79
N ASN A 140 0.87 0.66 8.39
CA ASN A 140 0.65 -0.44 9.31
C ASN A 140 0.32 0.11 10.71
N HIS A 141 -0.76 -0.38 11.32
CA HIS A 141 -1.12 -0.11 12.70
C HIS A 141 -1.25 1.40 13.02
N PRO A 142 -2.16 2.13 12.36
CA PRO A 142 -2.28 3.59 12.50
C PRO A 142 -2.61 4.01 13.94
N CYS A 143 -1.87 4.97 14.50
CA CYS A 143 -2.12 5.42 15.88
C CYS A 143 -3.35 6.34 16.00
N THR A 144 -3.61 7.21 15.01
CA THR A 144 -4.75 8.16 15.04
C THR A 144 -5.08 8.63 13.63
N ALA A 145 -6.37 8.87 13.33
CA ALA A 145 -6.79 9.41 12.03
C ALA A 145 -6.26 10.83 11.72
N ALA A 146 -6.05 11.67 12.74
CA ALA A 146 -5.72 13.09 12.57
C ALA A 146 -4.37 13.36 11.88
N SER A 147 -3.44 12.41 11.91
CA SER A 147 -2.13 12.54 11.28
C SER A 147 -2.12 12.06 9.82
N ILE A 148 -3.21 11.45 9.34
CA ILE A 148 -3.26 10.79 8.04
C ILE A 148 -3.84 11.75 7.01
N ARG A 149 -2.98 12.25 6.12
CA ARG A 149 -3.38 13.06 4.98
C ARG A 149 -3.73 12.16 3.79
N ILE A 150 -4.93 12.33 3.25
CA ILE A 150 -5.38 11.63 2.04
C ILE A 150 -5.39 12.64 0.89
N PRO A 151 -4.45 12.57 -0.07
CA PRO A 151 -4.46 13.50 -1.18
C PRO A 151 -5.61 13.21 -2.15
N GLU A 152 -6.06 14.24 -2.86
CA GLU A 152 -7.06 14.10 -3.91
C GLU A 152 -6.54 13.17 -5.01
N GLY A 153 -7.31 12.12 -5.34
CA GLY A 153 -6.87 11.09 -6.27
C GLY A 153 -5.74 10.18 -5.77
N GLY A 154 -5.50 10.12 -4.45
CA GLY A 154 -4.55 9.18 -3.83
C GLY A 154 -5.23 8.06 -3.04
N LEU A 155 -4.46 7.04 -2.71
CA LEU A 155 -4.87 5.90 -1.90
C LEU A 155 -4.09 5.86 -0.58
N VAL A 156 -4.80 5.64 0.52
CA VAL A 156 -4.19 5.22 1.80
C VAL A 156 -4.75 3.88 2.23
N VAL A 157 -3.88 2.89 2.43
CA VAL A 157 -4.23 1.59 3.02
C VAL A 157 -3.84 1.61 4.49
N LEU A 158 -4.83 1.43 5.37
CA LEU A 158 -4.67 1.35 6.82
C LEU A 158 -4.79 -0.11 7.25
N ASP A 159 -3.67 -0.71 7.62
CA ASP A 159 -3.63 -2.11 8.00
C ASP A 159 -3.77 -2.29 9.52
N ASN A 160 -4.54 -3.30 9.92
CA ASN A 160 -4.80 -3.66 11.32
C ASN A 160 -5.39 -2.49 12.13
N VAL A 161 -6.44 -1.86 11.59
CA VAL A 161 -7.28 -0.93 12.35
C VAL A 161 -8.11 -1.69 13.37
N GLU A 162 -8.12 -1.20 14.60
CA GLU A 162 -8.79 -1.80 15.75
C GLU A 162 -10.01 -1.00 16.20
N SER A 163 -10.03 0.32 15.92
CA SER A 163 -11.12 1.22 16.28
C SER A 163 -11.53 2.18 15.16
N PRO A 164 -12.79 2.67 15.14
CA PRO A 164 -13.26 3.67 14.18
C PRO A 164 -12.48 5.00 14.22
N GLU A 165 -11.89 5.36 15.36
CA GLU A 165 -11.15 6.62 15.56
C GLU A 165 -9.84 6.68 14.78
N GLN A 166 -9.32 5.52 14.37
CA GLN A 166 -8.14 5.41 13.51
C GLN A 166 -8.47 5.63 12.03
N VAL A 167 -9.76 5.70 11.66
CA VAL A 167 -10.20 5.83 10.27
C VAL A 167 -10.43 7.31 9.90
N PRO A 168 -9.58 7.90 9.05
CA PRO A 168 -9.77 9.26 8.57
C PRO A 168 -10.98 9.36 7.64
N ARG A 169 -11.60 10.55 7.61
CA ARG A 169 -12.67 10.86 6.66
C ARG A 169 -12.08 11.03 5.27
N ALA A 170 -12.46 10.15 4.35
CA ALA A 170 -12.06 10.22 2.95
C ALA A 170 -13.12 10.98 2.14
N THR A 171 -12.81 12.21 1.69
CA THR A 171 -13.74 13.02 0.86
C THR A 171 -13.30 13.14 -0.58
N LYS A 172 -11.99 13.22 -0.84
CA LYS A 172 -11.42 13.46 -2.17
C LYS A 172 -10.39 12.41 -2.63
N GLY A 173 -9.98 11.53 -1.72
CA GLY A 173 -9.16 10.37 -2.04
C GLY A 173 -9.79 9.11 -1.48
N THR A 174 -9.07 8.00 -1.55
CA THR A 174 -9.58 6.67 -1.22
C THR A 174 -8.86 6.11 -0.01
N VAL A 175 -9.61 5.52 0.92
CA VAL A 175 -9.07 4.85 2.11
C VAL A 175 -9.53 3.40 2.11
N VAL A 176 -8.59 2.47 2.17
CA VAL A 176 -8.87 1.06 2.42
C VAL A 176 -8.42 0.73 3.84
N VAL A 177 -9.33 0.22 4.64
CA VAL A 177 -9.07 -0.22 6.01
C VAL A 177 -9.07 -1.74 6.04
N THR A 178 -8.07 -2.36 6.66
CA THR A 178 -8.16 -3.76 7.06
C THR A 178 -8.39 -3.84 8.57
N SER A 179 -9.31 -4.69 9.00
CA SER A 179 -9.60 -4.90 10.42
C SER A 179 -9.91 -6.36 10.72
N ARG A 180 -9.62 -6.80 11.94
CA ARG A 180 -9.99 -8.15 12.40
C ARG A 180 -11.47 -8.29 12.72
N GLN A 181 -12.14 -7.18 12.99
CA GLN A 181 -13.55 -7.13 13.37
C GLN A 181 -14.30 -6.12 12.50
N PRO A 182 -15.63 -6.23 12.38
CA PRO A 182 -16.43 -5.18 11.75
C PRO A 182 -16.29 -3.84 12.50
N LEU A 183 -16.31 -2.74 11.76
CA LEU A 183 -16.26 -1.37 12.31
C LEU A 183 -17.60 -0.66 12.06
N PRO A 184 -18.66 -0.96 12.84
CA PRO A 184 -20.03 -0.55 12.52
C PRO A 184 -20.26 0.97 12.53
N GLN A 185 -19.39 1.73 13.21
CA GLN A 185 -19.46 3.20 13.29
C GLN A 185 -18.80 3.90 12.09
N VAL A 186 -18.15 3.15 11.20
CA VAL A 186 -17.54 3.67 9.98
C VAL A 186 -18.53 3.50 8.83
N THR A 187 -19.08 4.62 8.33
CA THR A 187 -19.93 4.61 7.13
C THR A 187 -19.07 4.36 5.89
N ALA A 188 -18.99 3.10 5.46
CA ALA A 188 -18.11 2.64 4.39
C ALA A 188 -18.71 1.45 3.64
N ASN A 189 -18.15 1.17 2.46
CA ASN A 189 -18.41 -0.11 1.80
C ASN A 189 -17.64 -1.23 2.54
N CYS A 190 -18.34 -2.30 2.92
CA CYS A 190 -17.74 -3.41 3.66
C CYS A 190 -17.53 -4.65 2.77
N VAL A 191 -16.32 -5.22 2.82
CA VAL A 191 -15.94 -6.50 2.22
C VAL A 191 -15.51 -7.45 3.33
N GLU A 192 -16.33 -8.46 3.61
CA GLU A 192 -16.02 -9.46 4.63
C GLU A 192 -15.25 -10.63 4.02
N LEU A 193 -14.18 -11.06 4.69
CA LEU A 193 -13.37 -12.20 4.28
C LEU A 193 -13.42 -13.30 5.32
N GLY A 194 -13.55 -14.54 4.84
CA GLY A 194 -13.44 -15.76 5.65
C GLY A 194 -12.23 -16.62 5.26
N GLY A 195 -12.34 -17.93 5.48
CA GLY A 195 -11.46 -18.91 4.86
C GLY A 195 -11.68 -18.97 3.34
N LEU A 196 -10.69 -19.46 2.60
CA LEU A 196 -10.84 -19.79 1.19
C LEU A 196 -11.81 -20.97 1.02
N PRO A 197 -12.67 -20.94 -0.02
CA PRO A 197 -13.40 -22.13 -0.44
C PRO A 197 -12.44 -23.29 -0.72
N ALA A 198 -12.88 -24.53 -0.48
CA ALA A 198 -12.02 -25.71 -0.61
C ALA A 198 -11.26 -25.80 -1.96
N PRO A 199 -11.88 -25.51 -3.14
CA PRO A 199 -11.15 -25.54 -4.40
C PRO A 199 -9.96 -24.57 -4.43
N ASP A 200 -10.11 -23.36 -3.87
CA ASP A 200 -9.07 -22.34 -3.86
C ASP A 200 -8.00 -22.62 -2.80
N ALA A 201 -8.42 -23.19 -1.66
CA ALA A 201 -7.50 -23.67 -0.63
C ALA A 201 -6.57 -24.77 -1.17
N VAL A 202 -7.11 -25.74 -1.91
CA VAL A 202 -6.33 -26.79 -2.57
C VAL A 202 -5.40 -26.21 -3.63
N ARG A 203 -5.86 -25.26 -4.45
CA ARG A 203 -4.99 -24.55 -5.40
C ARG A 203 -3.81 -23.87 -4.69
N LEU A 204 -4.02 -23.26 -3.52
CA LEU A 204 -2.95 -22.64 -2.75
C LEU A 204 -1.90 -23.69 -2.30
N LEU A 205 -2.35 -24.84 -1.79
CA LEU A 205 -1.46 -25.95 -1.41
C LEU A 205 -0.62 -26.41 -2.60
N HIS A 206 -1.25 -26.59 -3.77
CA HIS A 206 -0.56 -27.01 -5.00
C HIS A 206 0.49 -25.98 -5.47
N ARG A 207 0.20 -24.68 -5.40
CA ARG A 207 1.15 -23.63 -5.81
C ARG A 207 2.42 -23.62 -4.95
N ILE A 208 2.31 -23.98 -3.68
CA ILE A 208 3.43 -23.92 -2.72
C ILE A 208 4.22 -25.23 -2.71
N ALA A 209 3.53 -26.37 -2.70
CA ALA A 209 4.15 -27.68 -2.45
C ALA A 209 4.11 -28.64 -3.65
N GLY A 210 3.69 -28.16 -4.82
CA GLY A 210 3.43 -28.98 -6.01
C GLY A 210 2.12 -29.79 -5.88
N PRO A 211 1.51 -30.26 -6.99
CA PRO A 211 0.22 -30.94 -6.94
C PRO A 211 0.29 -32.43 -6.56
N ASP A 212 1.38 -33.12 -6.88
CA ASP A 212 1.44 -34.58 -6.95
C ASP A 212 0.96 -35.29 -5.68
N ARG A 213 1.47 -34.87 -4.51
CA ARG A 213 1.14 -35.51 -3.23
C ARG A 213 -0.27 -35.21 -2.74
N TRP A 214 -0.81 -34.03 -3.05
CA TRP A 214 -2.16 -33.65 -2.63
C TRP A 214 -3.23 -34.32 -3.47
N GLN A 215 -2.94 -34.58 -4.75
CA GLN A 215 -3.88 -35.26 -5.65
C GLN A 215 -3.99 -36.76 -5.38
N GLN A 216 -2.95 -37.39 -4.85
CA GLN A 216 -2.95 -38.81 -4.50
C GLN A 216 -3.92 -39.15 -3.37
N ASP A 217 -4.20 -38.20 -2.47
CA ASP A 217 -5.15 -38.36 -1.38
C ASP A 217 -5.96 -37.07 -1.19
N LEU A 218 -7.02 -36.93 -1.98
CA LEU A 218 -7.92 -35.77 -1.91
C LEU A 218 -8.69 -35.71 -0.59
N ALA A 219 -9.06 -36.86 -0.01
CA ALA A 219 -9.82 -36.92 1.23
C ALA A 219 -9.02 -36.31 2.39
N SER A 220 -7.77 -36.74 2.58
CA SER A 220 -6.90 -36.17 3.61
C SER A 220 -6.47 -34.74 3.28
N THR A 221 -6.33 -34.39 2.00
CA THR A 221 -6.09 -32.99 1.59
C THR A 221 -7.23 -32.07 2.02
N LEU A 222 -8.49 -32.47 1.81
CA LEU A 222 -9.65 -31.71 2.26
C LEU A 222 -9.73 -31.63 3.79
N ALA A 223 -9.38 -32.70 4.50
CA ALA A 223 -9.29 -32.69 5.96
C ALA A 223 -8.23 -31.70 6.48
N VAL A 224 -7.06 -31.59 5.82
CA VAL A 224 -6.05 -30.56 6.12
C VAL A 224 -6.62 -29.16 5.88
N VAL A 225 -7.36 -28.94 4.78
CA VAL A 225 -8.00 -27.65 4.48
C VAL A 225 -9.02 -27.27 5.57
N GLU A 226 -9.83 -28.22 6.01
CA GLU A 226 -10.82 -28.05 7.07
C GLU A 226 -10.15 -27.72 8.41
N LEU A 227 -9.09 -28.45 8.80
CA LEU A 227 -8.30 -28.11 9.99
C LEU A 227 -7.60 -26.75 9.88
N CYS A 228 -7.33 -26.27 8.67
CA CYS A 228 -6.81 -24.92 8.47
C CYS A 228 -7.93 -23.86 8.46
N GLY A 229 -9.21 -24.25 8.51
CA GLY A 229 -10.36 -23.38 8.35
C GLY A 229 -10.38 -22.63 7.01
N GLY A 230 -9.71 -23.19 5.98
CA GLY A 230 -9.45 -22.51 4.71
C GLY A 230 -8.56 -21.26 4.83
N MET A 231 -7.95 -20.95 5.98
CA MET A 231 -7.21 -19.70 6.17
C MET A 231 -5.89 -19.71 5.37
N PRO A 232 -5.66 -18.74 4.45
CA PRO A 232 -4.44 -18.67 3.65
C PRO A 232 -3.14 -18.81 4.43
N THR A 233 -3.02 -18.14 5.59
CA THR A 233 -1.78 -18.22 6.39
C THR A 233 -1.58 -19.59 7.04
N ALA A 234 -2.66 -20.28 7.43
CA ALA A 234 -2.58 -21.64 7.98
C ALA A 234 -2.21 -22.65 6.89
N LEU A 235 -2.85 -22.55 5.73
CA LEU A 235 -2.58 -23.37 4.55
C LEU A 235 -1.12 -23.23 4.09
N ARG A 236 -0.57 -22.01 4.07
CA ARG A 236 0.85 -21.78 3.76
C ARG A 236 1.78 -22.51 4.72
N ARG A 237 1.53 -22.41 6.03
CA ARG A 237 2.35 -23.12 7.02
C ARG A 237 2.25 -24.64 6.83
N ALA A 238 1.07 -25.16 6.53
CA ALA A 238 0.86 -26.57 6.24
C ALA A 238 1.63 -27.02 4.97
N ALA A 239 1.54 -26.25 3.89
CA ALA A 239 2.25 -26.54 2.64
C ALA A 239 3.77 -26.44 2.76
N VAL A 240 4.29 -25.39 3.40
CA VAL A 240 5.75 -25.27 3.67
C VAL A 240 6.24 -26.43 4.52
N ARG A 241 5.42 -26.89 5.47
CA ARG A 241 5.76 -28.07 6.26
C ARG A 241 5.81 -29.34 5.42
N MET A 242 4.86 -29.50 4.51
CA MET A 242 4.82 -30.61 3.55
C MET A 242 6.08 -30.61 2.67
N VAL A 243 6.53 -29.45 2.19
CA VAL A 243 7.78 -29.30 1.41
C VAL A 243 9.00 -29.77 2.20
N GLY A 244 9.09 -29.38 3.48
CA GLY A 244 10.19 -29.81 4.36
C GLY A 244 10.20 -31.29 4.72
N ARG A 245 9.21 -32.08 4.29
CA ARG A 245 9.07 -33.51 4.61
C ARG A 245 8.67 -34.31 3.37
N PRO A 246 9.65 -34.71 2.53
CA PRO A 246 9.37 -35.34 1.24
C PRO A 246 8.60 -36.67 1.33
N SER A 247 8.80 -37.43 2.41
CA SER A 247 8.11 -38.73 2.63
C SER A 247 6.68 -38.60 3.17
N TRP A 248 6.25 -37.40 3.56
CA TRP A 248 4.92 -37.20 4.15
C TRP A 248 3.83 -37.14 3.09
N SER A 249 2.74 -37.84 3.37
CA SER A 249 1.46 -37.77 2.68
C SER A 249 0.53 -36.72 3.31
N PRO A 250 -0.58 -36.33 2.64
CA PRO A 250 -1.59 -35.47 3.26
C PRO A 250 -2.16 -36.06 4.56
N ALA A 251 -2.26 -37.38 4.66
CA ALA A 251 -2.69 -38.09 5.87
C ALA A 251 -1.71 -37.91 7.04
N ASP A 252 -0.40 -38.00 6.79
CA ASP A 252 0.64 -37.77 7.82
C ASP A 252 0.58 -36.34 8.35
N LEU A 253 0.41 -35.37 7.44
CA LEU A 253 0.27 -33.96 7.81
C LEU A 253 -1.01 -33.71 8.61
N HIS A 254 -2.12 -34.31 8.20
CA HIS A 254 -3.40 -34.24 8.91
C HIS A 254 -3.26 -34.76 10.35
N GLY A 255 -2.68 -35.96 10.52
CA GLY A 255 -2.43 -36.54 11.84
C GLY A 255 -1.52 -35.65 12.71
N TRP A 256 -0.49 -35.06 12.12
CA TRP A 256 0.40 -34.14 12.83
C TRP A 256 -0.32 -32.85 13.29
N LEU A 257 -1.20 -32.28 12.46
CA LEU A 257 -1.99 -31.09 12.82
C LEU A 257 -2.95 -31.37 13.98
N LEU A 258 -3.57 -32.55 14.02
CA LEU A 258 -4.43 -32.98 15.12
C LEU A 258 -3.64 -33.08 16.44
N ALA A 259 -2.47 -33.72 16.42
CA ALA A 259 -1.61 -33.84 17.59
C ALA A 259 -1.20 -32.47 18.15
N GLY A 260 -0.89 -31.49 17.29
CA GLY A 260 -0.52 -30.13 17.72
C GLY A 260 -1.68 -29.34 18.35
N ARG A 261 -2.93 -29.55 17.90
CA ARG A 261 -4.11 -28.91 18.50
C ARG A 261 -4.42 -29.44 19.90
N ALA A 262 -4.30 -30.75 20.09
CA ALA A 262 -4.48 -31.37 21.40
C ALA A 262 -3.50 -30.79 22.44
N ALA A 263 -2.24 -30.59 22.05
CA ALA A 263 -1.21 -30.00 22.91
C ALA A 263 -1.40 -28.50 23.23
N SER A 264 -2.18 -27.74 22.45
CA SER A 264 -2.41 -26.30 22.66
C SER A 264 -3.64 -26.00 23.53
N THR A 265 -4.42 -27.04 23.88
CA THR A 265 -5.67 -26.93 24.65
C THR A 265 -5.48 -27.41 26.11
N THR A 266 -4.25 -27.75 26.48
CA THR A 266 -3.83 -28.20 27.82
C THR A 266 -2.92 -27.15 28.43
#